data_AF-A0A4V0HVW0-F1
#
_entry.id   AF-A0A4V0HVW0-F1
#
_cell.length_a   1.000
_cell.length_b   1.000
_cell.length_c   1.000
_cell.angle_alpha   90.00
_cell.angle_beta   90.00
_cell.angle_gamma   90.00
#
_symmetry.space_group_name_H-M   'P 1'
#
loop_
_entity.id
_entity.type
_entity.pdbx_description
1 polymer ?
#
loop_
_entity_poly.entity_id
_entity_poly.type
_entity_poly.pdbx_seq_one_letter_code
_entity_poly.pdbx_strand_id
1 'polypeptide(L)'
;MTPALLLLLGTTPIGDPTGPKVYPPAYVPAETPYGYLYQPAFDVEPLPRLPAMHYAPKAGDVLLMSDTNRFWTLLFRIALTGKPGHNGLVVTMPDGRLGVFESGYGDTLYSRVTPLDYRINAYPGYLWVRPRAVPLTPDQDRRLTQFAVATDGQRYALIRFLLHGTPLSPRGPLRTAIFGRAHLMPGGRFYCAQSTVEALIYAGLIDARTARPAATVPQDLFYDRSRNRFIDRHAPLEGGWLPPQLWTPLPGVAVRGKTRPQPPSPWPGEGGAYIVNPLPTPGKDAPTPTVVGYVPGELRPIAPVEQRAQRIGLFDRPGRRRR
;
A
#
# COMPACT_ATOMS: atom_id res chain seq x y z
N MET A 1 -13.17 -20.86 -16.32
CA MET A 1 -13.17 -19.70 -15.40
C MET A 1 -14.55 -19.62 -14.76
N THR A 2 -14.67 -19.37 -13.46
CA THR A 2 -15.97 -19.38 -12.76
C THR A 2 -16.82 -18.16 -13.12
N PRO A 3 -18.17 -18.30 -13.18
CA PRO A 3 -19.07 -17.23 -13.63
C PRO A 3 -19.02 -15.95 -12.76
N ALA A 4 -18.63 -16.07 -11.48
CA ALA A 4 -18.42 -14.93 -10.60
C ALA A 4 -17.37 -13.91 -11.11
N LEU A 5 -16.40 -14.34 -11.93
CA LEU A 5 -15.38 -13.44 -12.48
C LEU A 5 -15.90 -12.59 -13.64
N LEU A 6 -16.91 -13.07 -14.38
CA LEU A 6 -17.58 -12.32 -15.46
C LEU A 6 -18.52 -11.26 -14.89
N LEU A 7 -19.21 -11.55 -13.78
CA LEU A 7 -20.06 -10.60 -13.05
C LEU A 7 -19.29 -9.36 -12.55
N LEU A 8 -18.03 -9.54 -12.14
CA LEU A 8 -17.12 -8.44 -11.74
C LEU A 8 -16.68 -7.54 -12.92
N LEU A 9 -16.78 -8.02 -14.16
CA LEU A 9 -16.40 -7.25 -15.36
C LEU A 9 -17.58 -6.49 -15.98
N GLY A 10 -18.82 -6.96 -15.76
CA GLY A 10 -20.02 -6.41 -16.41
C GLY A 10 -20.62 -5.15 -15.81
N THR A 11 -20.16 -4.68 -14.65
CA THR A 11 -20.84 -3.63 -13.86
C THR A 11 -19.92 -2.47 -13.44
N THR A 12 -18.70 -2.39 -13.99
CA THR A 12 -17.75 -1.34 -13.60
C THR A 12 -18.28 0.04 -14.04
N PRO A 13 -18.48 1.01 -13.12
CA PRO A 13 -18.99 2.33 -13.48
C PRO A 13 -18.08 3.03 -14.50
N ILE A 14 -18.69 3.82 -15.38
CA ILE A 14 -18.02 4.48 -16.51
C ILE A 14 -17.02 5.56 -16.04
N GLY A 15 -17.21 6.12 -14.85
CA GLY A 15 -16.31 7.09 -14.21
C GLY A 15 -15.55 6.54 -13.00
N ASP A 16 -14.65 7.36 -12.45
CA ASP A 16 -14.04 7.13 -11.14
C ASP A 16 -15.11 7.29 -10.04
N PRO A 17 -15.36 6.28 -9.19
CA PRO A 17 -16.33 6.41 -8.11
C PRO A 17 -15.79 7.36 -7.04
N THR A 18 -16.40 8.55 -6.93
CA THR A 18 -16.12 9.53 -5.88
C THR A 18 -17.10 9.36 -4.70
N GLY A 19 -16.88 10.13 -3.63
CA GLY A 19 -17.79 10.19 -2.47
C GLY A 19 -17.42 9.29 -1.28
N PRO A 20 -18.25 9.30 -0.22
CA PRO A 20 -17.85 8.90 1.14
C PRO A 20 -17.52 7.41 1.32
N LYS A 21 -17.94 6.55 0.38
CA LYS A 21 -17.60 5.11 0.41
C LYS A 21 -16.16 4.84 -0.02
N VAL A 22 -15.66 5.62 -0.99
CA VAL A 22 -14.30 5.49 -1.55
C VAL A 22 -13.31 6.39 -0.79
N TYR A 23 -13.80 7.55 -0.36
CA TYR A 23 -13.05 8.49 0.44
C TYR A 23 -13.85 8.74 1.74
N PRO A 24 -13.69 7.92 2.79
CA PRO A 24 -14.38 8.10 4.06
C PRO A 24 -13.77 9.25 4.88
N PRO A 25 -14.53 9.90 5.78
CA PRO A 25 -13.97 10.72 6.85
C PRO A 25 -12.90 9.95 7.64
N ALA A 26 -11.82 10.63 8.02
CA ALA A 26 -10.73 10.02 8.78
C ALA A 26 -10.28 10.90 9.95
N TYR A 27 -9.79 10.27 11.02
CA TYR A 27 -9.04 10.95 12.07
C TYR A 27 -7.55 10.98 11.73
N VAL A 28 -7.00 12.18 11.60
CA VAL A 28 -5.55 12.42 11.50
C VAL A 28 -5.06 12.91 12.87
N PRO A 29 -4.17 12.18 13.58
CA PRO A 29 -3.63 12.63 14.86
C PRO A 29 -2.92 13.98 14.71
N ALA A 30 -3.16 14.93 15.62
CA ALA A 30 -2.65 16.29 15.45
C ALA A 30 -1.11 16.37 15.55
N GLU A 31 -0.53 15.66 16.52
CA GLU A 31 0.92 15.68 16.80
C GLU A 31 1.69 14.66 15.95
N THR A 32 1.06 13.54 15.61
CA THR A 32 1.64 12.47 14.80
C THR A 32 0.75 12.13 13.60
N PRO A 33 0.58 13.05 12.62
CA PRO A 33 -0.29 12.82 11.47
C PRO A 33 0.12 11.59 10.67
N TYR A 34 1.41 11.24 10.70
CA TYR A 34 1.95 10.05 10.05
C TYR A 34 2.00 8.79 10.93
N GLY A 35 1.55 8.84 12.19
CA GLY A 35 1.55 7.69 13.10
C GLY A 35 2.96 7.16 13.47
N TYR A 36 3.05 5.86 13.73
CA TYR A 36 4.20 5.22 14.36
C TYR A 36 4.63 3.95 13.62
N LEU A 37 5.93 3.66 13.63
CA LEU A 37 6.52 2.39 13.20
C LEU A 37 7.01 1.55 14.40
N TYR A 38 7.02 0.24 14.23
CA TYR A 38 7.55 -0.75 15.18
C TYR A 38 8.83 -1.39 14.66
N GLN A 39 9.53 -2.14 15.52
CA GLN A 39 10.75 -2.86 15.14
C GLN A 39 10.56 -3.72 13.88
N PRO A 40 11.55 -3.73 12.94
CA PRO A 40 11.40 -4.40 11.66
C PRO A 40 11.21 -5.90 11.79
N ALA A 41 10.24 -6.45 11.05
CA ALA A 41 9.97 -7.88 11.00
C ALA A 41 9.36 -8.27 9.65
N PHE A 42 9.93 -9.29 9.00
CA PHE A 42 9.35 -9.97 7.85
C PHE A 42 8.17 -10.86 8.27
N ASP A 43 7.14 -10.24 8.86
CA ASP A 43 5.96 -10.89 9.40
C ASP A 43 4.69 -10.11 9.04
N VAL A 44 3.77 -10.80 8.34
CA VAL A 44 2.45 -10.28 7.97
C VAL A 44 1.40 -10.49 9.06
N GLU A 45 1.77 -11.11 10.18
CA GLU A 45 1.00 -10.96 11.40
C GLU A 45 1.29 -9.58 12.03
N PRO A 46 0.23 -8.78 12.25
CA PRO A 46 0.32 -7.39 12.69
C PRO A 46 0.56 -7.32 14.20
N LEU A 47 1.71 -7.80 14.64
CA LEU A 47 2.15 -7.79 16.03
C LEU A 47 3.04 -6.55 16.29
N PRO A 48 2.62 -5.61 17.15
CA PRO A 48 3.47 -4.49 17.58
C PRO A 48 4.73 -4.99 18.28
N ARG A 49 5.89 -4.57 17.79
CA ARG A 49 7.21 -4.92 18.31
C ARG A 49 7.90 -3.66 18.82
N LEU A 50 7.90 -3.48 20.14
CA LEU A 50 8.40 -2.27 20.79
C LEU A 50 9.93 -2.13 20.65
N PRO A 51 10.49 -0.90 20.72
CA PRO A 51 9.79 0.39 20.87
C PRO A 51 9.01 0.80 19.63
N ALA A 52 7.95 1.58 19.84
CA ALA A 52 7.29 2.36 18.79
C ALA A 52 8.09 3.65 18.56
N MET A 53 8.20 4.09 17.30
CA MET A 53 8.91 5.31 16.91
C MET A 53 8.01 6.14 16.00
N HIS A 54 8.11 7.48 16.05
CA HIS A 54 7.35 8.35 15.15
C HIS A 54 7.72 8.02 13.69
N TYR A 55 6.72 7.83 12.84
CA TYR A 55 6.98 7.64 11.42
C TYR A 55 7.30 8.99 10.79
N ALA A 56 8.55 9.17 10.35
CA ALA A 56 8.98 10.27 9.50
C ALA A 56 9.01 9.77 8.04
N PRO A 57 7.89 9.86 7.30
CA PRO A 57 7.81 9.37 5.93
C PRO A 57 8.65 10.21 4.98
N LYS A 58 9.06 9.59 3.88
CA LYS A 58 9.74 10.24 2.76
C LYS A 58 9.36 9.60 1.43
N ALA A 59 9.53 10.36 0.36
CA ALA A 59 9.34 9.83 -0.98
C ALA A 59 10.22 8.60 -1.23
N GLY A 60 9.65 7.60 -1.91
CA GLY A 60 10.27 6.30 -2.12
C GLY A 60 9.96 5.26 -1.04
N ASP A 61 9.37 5.61 0.11
CA ASP A 61 8.88 4.62 1.08
C ASP A 61 7.73 3.79 0.45
N VAL A 62 7.75 2.47 0.61
CA VAL A 62 6.71 1.59 0.05
C VAL A 62 5.73 1.18 1.14
N LEU A 63 4.45 1.53 0.97
CA LEU A 63 3.37 1.14 1.86
C LEU A 63 2.79 -0.19 1.39
N LEU A 64 2.76 -1.20 2.26
CA LEU A 64 2.27 -2.53 1.98
C LEU A 64 1.03 -2.79 2.82
N MET A 65 -0.03 -3.29 2.19
CA MET A 65 -1.38 -3.20 2.72
C MET A 65 -2.13 -4.52 2.63
N SER A 66 -2.84 -4.87 3.72
CA SER A 66 -3.76 -6.01 3.75
C SER A 66 -5.11 -5.56 4.29
N ASP A 67 -6.14 -5.72 3.47
CA ASP A 67 -7.53 -5.57 3.92
C ASP A 67 -7.87 -6.63 5.01
N THR A 68 -8.86 -6.30 5.83
CA THR A 68 -9.54 -7.21 6.76
C THR A 68 -10.65 -8.03 6.09
N ASN A 69 -11.05 -7.69 4.85
CA ASN A 69 -12.06 -8.42 4.09
C ASN A 69 -11.64 -9.87 3.80
N ARG A 70 -12.51 -10.80 4.22
CA ARG A 70 -12.32 -12.25 4.03
C ARG A 70 -12.40 -12.67 2.56
N PHE A 71 -13.19 -11.98 1.74
CA PHE A 71 -13.32 -12.28 0.31
C PHE A 71 -12.00 -12.05 -0.43
N TRP A 72 -11.40 -10.86 -0.29
CA TRP A 72 -10.10 -10.56 -0.87
C TRP A 72 -9.00 -11.48 -0.32
N THR A 73 -9.01 -11.76 0.98
CA THR A 73 -8.07 -12.73 1.60
C THR A 73 -8.17 -14.12 0.94
N LEU A 74 -9.37 -14.59 0.62
CA LEU A 74 -9.58 -15.87 -0.08
C LEU A 74 -9.11 -15.79 -1.54
N LEU A 75 -9.44 -14.72 -2.26
CA LEU A 75 -9.04 -14.53 -3.66
C LEU A 75 -7.51 -14.49 -3.81
N PHE A 76 -6.79 -13.75 -2.96
CA PHE A 76 -5.33 -13.71 -2.98
C PHE A 76 -4.69 -15.05 -2.59
N ARG A 77 -5.35 -15.87 -1.76
CA ARG A 77 -4.91 -17.25 -1.49
C ARG A 77 -5.06 -18.15 -2.72
N ILE A 78 -6.20 -18.07 -3.42
CA ILE A 78 -6.43 -18.82 -4.68
C ILE A 78 -5.44 -18.39 -5.76
N ALA A 79 -5.14 -17.09 -5.86
CA ALA A 79 -4.13 -16.54 -6.77
C ALA A 79 -2.68 -16.83 -6.34
N LEU A 80 -2.45 -17.53 -5.21
CA LEU A 80 -1.14 -17.83 -4.64
C LEU A 80 -0.26 -16.59 -4.33
N THR A 81 -0.89 -15.43 -4.13
CA THR A 81 -0.25 -14.14 -3.84
C THR A 81 -0.33 -13.73 -2.36
N GLY A 82 -1.32 -14.23 -1.61
CA GLY A 82 -1.42 -14.09 -0.15
C GLY A 82 -1.48 -12.64 0.38
N LYS A 83 -1.02 -12.44 1.61
CA LYS A 83 -0.83 -11.11 2.23
C LYS A 83 0.64 -10.66 2.13
N PRO A 84 0.94 -9.35 2.03
CA PRO A 84 -0.01 -8.26 1.78
C PRO A 84 -0.65 -8.36 0.38
N GLY A 85 -1.87 -7.83 0.24
CA GLY A 85 -2.67 -7.93 -0.99
C GLY A 85 -2.67 -6.66 -1.86
N HIS A 86 -2.24 -5.54 -1.30
CA HIS A 86 -2.14 -4.24 -1.97
C HIS A 86 -0.84 -3.52 -1.58
N ASN A 87 -0.47 -2.50 -2.34
CA ASN A 87 0.64 -1.61 -2.02
C ASN A 87 0.46 -0.23 -2.67
N GLY A 88 1.10 0.76 -2.07
CA GLY A 88 1.26 2.11 -2.58
C GLY A 88 2.70 2.59 -2.40
N LEU A 89 3.03 3.70 -3.02
CA LEU A 89 4.35 4.31 -2.99
C LEU A 89 4.23 5.75 -2.49
N VAL A 90 5.02 6.11 -1.48
CA VAL A 90 5.09 7.50 -1.02
C VAL A 90 5.83 8.34 -2.07
N VAL A 91 5.25 9.47 -2.46
CA VAL A 91 5.77 10.39 -3.48
C VAL A 91 5.62 11.83 -3.01
N THR A 92 6.52 12.71 -3.43
CA THR A 92 6.29 14.16 -3.34
C THR A 92 5.22 14.55 -4.37
N MET A 93 4.21 15.31 -3.96
CA MET A 93 3.17 15.89 -4.80
C MET A 93 3.65 17.21 -5.43
N PRO A 94 3.02 17.72 -6.50
CA PRO A 94 3.42 18.99 -7.13
C PRO A 94 3.41 20.22 -6.21
N ASP A 95 2.67 20.17 -5.11
CA ASP A 95 2.60 21.21 -4.07
C ASP A 95 3.64 21.04 -2.95
N GLY A 96 4.56 20.07 -3.09
CA GLY A 96 5.61 19.75 -2.12
C GLY A 96 5.15 18.90 -0.93
N ARG A 97 3.85 18.59 -0.79
CA ARG A 97 3.36 17.67 0.26
C ARG A 97 3.67 16.22 -0.10
N LEU A 98 3.63 15.33 0.88
CA LEU A 98 3.71 13.88 0.63
C LEU A 98 2.33 13.31 0.29
N GLY A 99 2.29 12.47 -0.75
CA GLY A 99 1.14 11.66 -1.12
C GLY A 99 1.48 10.17 -1.20
N VAL A 100 0.45 9.33 -1.27
CA VAL A 100 0.56 7.93 -1.70
C VAL A 100 0.06 7.82 -3.13
N PHE A 101 0.91 7.30 -4.01
CA PHE A 101 0.54 6.81 -5.33
C PHE A 101 0.12 5.33 -5.24
N GLU A 102 -1.11 5.04 -5.65
CA GLU A 102 -1.69 3.68 -5.66
C GLU A 102 -2.34 3.40 -7.01
N SER A 103 -2.33 2.13 -7.44
CA SER A 103 -3.20 1.65 -8.51
C SER A 103 -4.21 0.68 -7.92
N GLY A 104 -5.51 0.98 -8.06
CA GLY A 104 -6.59 0.24 -7.41
C GLY A 104 -6.94 0.80 -6.03
N TYR A 105 -6.82 2.12 -5.87
CA TYR A 105 -7.10 2.86 -4.63
C TYR A 105 -8.48 2.49 -4.08
N GLY A 106 -8.62 2.17 -2.78
CA GLY A 106 -9.94 2.02 -2.13
C GLY A 106 -10.92 1.06 -2.83
N ASP A 107 -10.41 -0.07 -3.35
CA ASP A 107 -11.15 -1.04 -4.19
C ASP A 107 -11.73 -0.47 -5.51
N THR A 108 -11.32 0.73 -5.93
CA THR A 108 -11.64 1.28 -7.24
C THR A 108 -10.84 0.62 -8.36
N LEU A 109 -11.22 0.91 -9.61
CA LEU A 109 -10.46 0.52 -10.80
C LEU A 109 -9.66 1.69 -11.38
N TYR A 110 -9.13 2.56 -10.53
CA TYR A 110 -8.35 3.74 -10.91
C TYR A 110 -7.05 3.84 -10.10
N SER A 111 -6.08 4.51 -10.69
CA SER A 111 -4.85 4.92 -10.01
C SER A 111 -5.03 6.33 -9.46
N ARG A 112 -4.52 6.57 -8.27
CA ARG A 112 -4.69 7.84 -7.54
C ARG A 112 -3.40 8.27 -6.86
N VAL A 113 -3.19 9.58 -6.79
CA VAL A 113 -2.30 10.22 -5.82
C VAL A 113 -3.17 10.87 -4.75
N THR A 114 -2.95 10.53 -3.48
CA THR A 114 -3.74 11.09 -2.37
C THR A 114 -2.83 11.55 -1.23
N PRO A 115 -3.16 12.65 -0.51
CA PRO A 115 -2.36 13.11 0.63
C PRO A 115 -2.07 12.00 1.64
N LEU A 116 -0.80 11.87 2.02
CA LEU A 116 -0.28 10.72 2.76
C LEU A 116 -0.92 10.58 4.14
N ASP A 117 -1.01 11.70 4.86
CA ASP A 117 -1.61 11.84 6.19
C ASP A 117 -3.05 11.35 6.18
N TYR A 118 -3.89 11.84 5.25
CA TYR A 118 -5.25 11.35 5.10
C TYR A 118 -5.27 9.87 4.72
N ARG A 119 -4.47 9.43 3.74
CA ARG A 119 -4.61 8.09 3.16
C ARG A 119 -4.23 6.95 4.10
N ILE A 120 -3.14 7.08 4.85
CA ILE A 120 -2.79 6.05 5.86
C ILE A 120 -3.81 6.05 7.00
N ASN A 121 -4.40 7.21 7.31
CA ASN A 121 -5.40 7.34 8.36
C ASN A 121 -6.82 6.91 7.92
N ALA A 122 -7.13 6.94 6.64
CA ALA A 122 -8.38 6.39 6.08
C ALA A 122 -8.34 4.87 5.89
N TYR A 123 -7.17 4.21 5.97
CA TYR A 123 -7.08 2.78 5.65
C TYR A 123 -7.76 1.89 6.71
N PRO A 124 -8.71 1.00 6.31
CA PRO A 124 -9.35 0.05 7.22
C PRO A 124 -8.60 -1.29 7.36
N GLY A 125 -7.39 -1.39 6.82
CA GLY A 125 -6.58 -2.62 6.84
C GLY A 125 -5.32 -2.51 7.70
N TYR A 126 -4.50 -3.55 7.64
CA TYR A 126 -3.16 -3.58 8.20
C TYR A 126 -2.19 -2.89 7.24
N LEU A 127 -1.31 -2.03 7.76
CA LEU A 127 -0.28 -1.34 6.97
C LEU A 127 1.10 -1.69 7.52
N TRP A 128 2.02 -2.00 6.62
CA TRP A 128 3.45 -2.08 6.88
C TRP A 128 4.17 -1.10 5.98
N VAL A 129 5.22 -0.47 6.48
CA VAL A 129 6.10 0.38 5.68
C VAL A 129 7.38 -0.40 5.40
N ARG A 130 7.87 -0.34 4.16
CA ARG A 130 9.28 -0.56 3.81
C ARG A 130 9.92 0.82 3.67
N PRO A 131 10.61 1.36 4.70
CA PRO A 131 11.24 2.66 4.56
C PRO A 131 12.42 2.57 3.59
N ARG A 132 12.57 3.57 2.73
CA ARG A 132 13.72 3.73 1.85
C ARG A 132 14.97 3.94 2.71
N ALA A 133 16.01 3.13 2.51
CA ALA A 133 17.21 3.19 3.34
C ALA A 133 18.03 4.49 3.09
N VAL A 134 18.19 4.88 1.82
CA VAL A 134 18.95 6.07 1.40
C VAL A 134 17.98 7.10 0.80
N PRO A 135 17.97 8.38 1.24
CA PRO A 135 17.12 9.41 0.66
C PRO A 135 17.21 9.49 -0.86
N LEU A 136 16.12 9.92 -1.51
CA LEU A 136 16.13 10.17 -2.95
C LEU A 136 17.00 11.37 -3.28
N THR A 137 17.70 11.30 -4.41
CA THR A 137 18.25 12.50 -5.05
C THR A 137 17.11 13.36 -5.60
N PRO A 138 17.30 14.68 -5.81
CA PRO A 138 16.27 15.54 -6.39
C PRO A 138 15.76 15.08 -7.76
N ASP A 139 16.61 14.48 -8.61
CA ASP A 139 16.17 13.91 -9.90
C ASP A 139 15.28 12.68 -9.72
N GLN A 140 15.66 11.77 -8.79
CA GLN A 140 14.87 10.59 -8.47
C GLN A 140 13.48 10.95 -7.94
N ASP A 141 13.40 11.92 -7.03
CA ASP A 141 12.11 12.37 -6.48
C ASP A 141 11.24 13.03 -7.57
N ARG A 142 11.80 14.00 -8.32
CA ARG A 142 11.13 14.66 -9.44
C ARG A 142 10.57 13.66 -10.46
N ARG A 143 11.34 12.61 -10.80
CA ARG A 143 10.90 11.54 -11.72
C ARG A 143 9.81 10.67 -11.12
N LEU A 144 9.84 10.43 -9.80
CA LEU A 144 8.80 9.69 -9.10
C LEU A 144 7.48 10.47 -9.07
N THR A 145 7.51 11.77 -8.76
CA THR A 145 6.39 12.70 -8.90
C THR A 145 5.85 12.71 -10.34
N GLN A 146 6.73 12.84 -11.33
CA GLN A 146 6.35 12.85 -12.75
C GLN A 146 5.61 11.56 -13.17
N PHE A 147 6.09 10.39 -12.73
CA PHE A 147 5.40 9.11 -12.99
C PHE A 147 4.04 9.05 -12.31
N ALA A 148 3.97 9.42 -11.03
CA ALA A 148 2.74 9.39 -10.24
C ALA A 148 1.66 10.31 -10.83
N VAL A 149 1.99 11.56 -11.14
CA VAL A 149 1.07 12.56 -11.72
C VAL A 149 0.56 12.12 -13.10
N ALA A 150 1.44 11.66 -13.99
CA ALA A 150 1.02 11.20 -15.32
C ALA A 150 0.12 9.96 -15.27
N THR A 151 0.25 9.16 -14.20
CA THR A 151 -0.50 7.91 -13.99
C THR A 151 -1.75 8.10 -13.12
N ASP A 152 -1.93 9.27 -12.49
CA ASP A 152 -3.18 9.61 -11.79
C ASP A 152 -4.37 9.60 -12.75
N GLY A 153 -5.54 9.21 -12.25
CA GLY A 153 -6.75 8.97 -13.04
C GLY A 153 -6.71 7.77 -14.00
N GLN A 154 -5.57 7.08 -14.17
CA GLN A 154 -5.49 5.96 -15.13
C GLN A 154 -6.20 4.70 -14.63
N ARG A 155 -6.94 4.05 -15.52
CA ARG A 155 -7.68 2.81 -15.21
C ARG A 155 -6.73 1.68 -14.79
N TYR A 156 -7.13 0.93 -13.77
CA TYR A 156 -6.46 -0.25 -13.26
C TYR A 156 -6.29 -1.31 -14.36
N ALA A 157 -5.15 -2.01 -14.38
CA ALA A 157 -4.85 -3.05 -15.35
C ALA A 157 -5.56 -4.39 -15.04
N LEU A 158 -6.88 -4.34 -14.82
CA LEU A 158 -7.70 -5.44 -14.30
C LEU A 158 -7.49 -6.76 -15.05
N ILE A 159 -7.49 -6.76 -16.39
CA ILE A 159 -7.28 -7.97 -17.19
C ILE A 159 -5.91 -8.60 -16.90
N ARG A 160 -4.82 -7.79 -16.86
CA ARG A 160 -3.48 -8.29 -16.52
C ARG A 160 -3.41 -8.79 -15.08
N PHE A 161 -4.05 -8.11 -14.13
CA PHE A 161 -4.19 -8.57 -12.76
C PHE A 161 -4.89 -9.93 -12.67
N LEU A 162 -6.05 -10.10 -13.33
CA LEU A 162 -6.80 -11.37 -13.36
C LEU A 162 -6.01 -12.52 -13.99
N LEU A 163 -5.17 -12.23 -15.01
CA LEU A 163 -4.29 -13.24 -15.61
C LEU A 163 -3.29 -13.85 -14.62
N HIS A 164 -2.94 -13.19 -13.51
CA HIS A 164 -2.08 -13.78 -12.47
C HIS A 164 -2.67 -15.05 -11.85
N GLY A 165 -4.00 -15.16 -11.78
CA GLY A 165 -4.72 -16.34 -11.29
C GLY A 165 -4.89 -17.46 -12.32
N THR A 166 -4.23 -17.38 -13.48
CA THR A 166 -4.35 -18.35 -14.58
C THR A 166 -2.99 -19.00 -14.92
N PRO A 167 -2.97 -20.16 -15.60
CA PRO A 167 -1.73 -20.72 -16.16
C PRO A 167 -1.04 -19.80 -17.19
N LEU A 168 -1.73 -18.79 -17.72
CA LEU A 168 -1.15 -17.79 -18.62
C LEU A 168 -0.35 -16.71 -17.89
N SER A 169 -0.38 -16.70 -16.55
CA SER A 169 0.27 -15.72 -15.68
C SER A 169 1.72 -15.40 -16.07
N PRO A 170 2.12 -14.12 -16.07
CA PRO A 170 3.51 -13.73 -16.29
C PRO A 170 4.47 -14.22 -15.18
N ARG A 171 3.94 -14.76 -14.06
CA ARG A 171 4.72 -15.41 -12.99
C ARG A 171 5.13 -16.86 -13.28
N GLY A 172 4.73 -17.44 -14.42
CA GLY A 172 5.16 -18.78 -14.82
C GLY A 172 6.68 -18.86 -14.99
N PRO A 173 7.37 -19.95 -14.53
CA PRO A 173 8.82 -20.00 -14.40
C PRO A 173 9.58 -19.80 -15.72
N LEU A 174 8.99 -20.21 -16.85
CA LEU A 174 9.54 -20.01 -18.20
C LEU A 174 9.19 -18.63 -18.79
N ARG A 175 8.08 -18.02 -18.36
CA ARG A 175 7.56 -16.78 -18.96
C ARG A 175 8.21 -15.54 -18.38
N THR A 176 8.45 -15.49 -17.06
CA THR A 176 8.89 -14.26 -16.35
C THR A 176 10.19 -13.64 -16.86
N ALA A 177 11.13 -14.45 -17.36
CA ALA A 177 12.38 -13.92 -17.90
C ALA A 177 12.16 -13.04 -19.15
N ILE A 178 11.13 -13.34 -19.94
CA ILE A 178 10.79 -12.72 -21.23
C ILE A 178 9.60 -11.77 -21.07
N PHE A 179 8.46 -12.32 -20.61
CA PHE A 179 7.19 -11.63 -20.39
C PHE A 179 7.13 -11.12 -18.95
N GLY A 180 7.32 -9.81 -18.78
CA GLY A 180 7.31 -9.17 -17.47
C GLY A 180 8.22 -7.96 -17.33
N ARG A 181 9.02 -7.62 -18.36
CA ARG A 181 9.88 -6.43 -18.41
C ARG A 181 9.06 -5.14 -18.17
N ALA A 182 9.74 -4.09 -17.74
CA ALA A 182 9.15 -2.77 -17.55
C ALA A 182 8.65 -2.19 -18.89
N HIS A 183 7.55 -1.44 -18.82
CA HIS A 183 7.02 -0.67 -19.96
C HIS A 183 7.65 0.73 -20.03
N LEU A 184 8.19 1.24 -18.92
CA LEU A 184 8.92 2.52 -18.82
C LEU A 184 8.13 3.78 -19.21
N MET A 185 6.83 3.66 -19.51
CA MET A 185 5.96 4.77 -19.92
C MET A 185 5.05 5.23 -18.76
N PRO A 186 5.20 6.48 -18.28
CA PRO A 186 4.21 7.13 -17.42
C PRO A 186 2.83 7.20 -18.09
N GLY A 187 1.76 7.24 -17.31
CA GLY A 187 0.38 7.27 -17.86
C GLY A 187 -0.12 5.92 -18.39
N GLY A 188 0.67 4.85 -18.22
CA GLY A 188 0.20 3.50 -18.45
C GLY A 188 -0.91 3.09 -17.48
N ARG A 189 -1.71 2.09 -17.88
CA ARG A 189 -2.58 1.35 -16.96
C ARG A 189 -1.72 0.37 -16.17
N PHE A 190 -1.92 0.25 -14.87
CA PHE A 190 -1.14 -0.67 -14.02
C PHE A 190 -2.00 -1.31 -12.93
N TYR A 191 -1.46 -2.35 -12.29
CA TYR A 191 -1.99 -2.86 -11.02
C TYR A 191 -1.01 -2.53 -9.88
N CYS A 192 -1.45 -2.56 -8.62
CA CYS A 192 -0.71 -2.04 -7.45
C CYS A 192 0.81 -2.33 -7.43
N ALA A 193 1.22 -3.61 -7.46
CA ALA A 193 2.65 -3.95 -7.42
C ALA A 193 3.37 -3.59 -8.71
N GLN A 194 2.70 -3.68 -9.87
CA GLN A 194 3.28 -3.24 -11.13
C GLN A 194 3.55 -1.73 -11.13
N SER A 195 2.59 -0.90 -10.70
CA SER A 195 2.73 0.56 -10.74
C SER A 195 3.87 1.06 -9.86
N THR A 196 4.01 0.49 -8.65
CA THR A 196 5.13 0.81 -7.75
C THR A 196 6.47 0.42 -8.38
N VAL A 197 6.62 -0.77 -8.95
CA VAL A 197 7.91 -1.18 -9.53
C VAL A 197 8.21 -0.41 -10.83
N GLU A 198 7.23 -0.12 -11.69
CA GLU A 198 7.42 0.75 -12.87
C GLU A 198 7.84 2.17 -12.45
N ALA A 199 7.22 2.74 -11.41
CA ALA A 199 7.59 4.07 -10.89
C ALA A 199 9.02 4.10 -10.35
N LEU A 200 9.42 3.09 -9.57
CA LEU A 200 10.77 2.97 -9.01
C LEU A 200 11.83 2.75 -10.11
N ILE A 201 11.52 2.00 -11.16
CA ILE A 201 12.39 1.89 -12.34
C ILE A 201 12.45 3.22 -13.10
N TYR A 202 11.32 3.90 -13.30
CA TYR A 202 11.26 5.19 -13.99
C TYR A 202 12.06 6.27 -13.26
N ALA A 203 12.09 6.24 -11.93
CA ALA A 203 12.97 7.06 -11.09
C ALA A 203 14.44 6.62 -11.09
N GLY A 204 14.80 5.46 -11.64
CA GLY A 204 16.17 4.93 -11.61
C GLY A 204 16.59 4.34 -10.26
N LEU A 205 15.63 3.89 -9.44
CA LEU A 205 15.86 3.28 -8.14
C LEU A 205 15.98 1.74 -8.20
N ILE A 206 15.57 1.13 -9.31
CA ILE A 206 15.65 -0.32 -9.56
C ILE A 206 16.08 -0.54 -11.03
N ASP A 207 16.96 -1.52 -11.28
CA ASP A 207 17.42 -1.86 -12.63
C ASP A 207 16.30 -2.46 -13.50
N ALA A 208 15.93 -1.74 -14.58
CA ALA A 208 14.93 -2.14 -15.56
C ALA A 208 15.19 -3.52 -16.21
N ARG A 209 16.47 -3.94 -16.29
CA ARG A 209 16.90 -5.18 -16.94
C ARG A 209 16.55 -6.42 -16.11
N THR A 210 16.61 -6.29 -14.78
CA THR A 210 16.41 -7.39 -13.81
C THR A 210 15.05 -7.34 -13.12
N ALA A 211 14.43 -6.17 -12.98
CA ALA A 211 13.08 -6.05 -12.46
C ALA A 211 12.02 -6.68 -13.38
N ARG A 212 10.92 -7.16 -12.82
CA ARG A 212 9.78 -7.70 -13.58
C ARG A 212 8.44 -7.16 -13.08
N PRO A 213 8.10 -5.88 -13.33
CA PRO A 213 6.93 -5.23 -12.75
C PRO A 213 5.63 -6.00 -13.01
N ALA A 214 5.36 -6.37 -14.26
CA ALA A 214 4.13 -7.08 -14.63
C ALA A 214 4.08 -8.53 -14.13
N ALA A 215 5.17 -9.07 -13.56
CA ALA A 215 5.17 -10.34 -12.86
C ALA A 215 5.28 -10.19 -11.33
N THR A 216 5.46 -8.99 -10.77
CA THR A 216 5.68 -8.78 -9.33
C THR A 216 4.36 -8.65 -8.57
N VAL A 217 4.29 -9.14 -7.33
CA VAL A 217 3.11 -8.98 -6.44
C VAL A 217 3.53 -8.40 -5.09
N PRO A 218 2.62 -7.86 -4.25
CA PRO A 218 3.01 -7.15 -3.02
C PRO A 218 3.79 -8.03 -2.04
N GLN A 219 3.57 -9.36 -2.05
CA GLN A 219 4.39 -10.32 -1.30
C GLN A 219 5.87 -10.36 -1.68
N ASP A 220 6.24 -10.09 -2.92
CA ASP A 220 7.66 -10.09 -3.29
C ASP A 220 8.35 -8.81 -2.75
N LEU A 221 7.60 -7.70 -2.65
CA LEU A 221 8.03 -6.40 -2.09
C LEU A 221 8.13 -6.44 -0.55
N PHE A 222 7.04 -6.83 0.12
CA PHE A 222 7.04 -7.95 1.05
C PHE A 222 8.34 -8.38 1.74
N TYR A 223 8.69 -9.60 1.35
CA TYR A 223 9.69 -10.45 1.94
C TYR A 223 11.09 -10.28 1.33
N ASP A 224 11.26 -9.46 0.29
CA ASP A 224 12.39 -9.53 -0.65
C ASP A 224 12.57 -10.93 -1.25
N ARG A 225 11.51 -11.74 -1.33
CA ARG A 225 11.56 -13.16 -1.75
C ARG A 225 10.36 -13.51 -2.62
N SER A 226 10.55 -14.39 -3.59
CA SER A 226 9.50 -14.85 -4.49
C SER A 226 9.46 -16.37 -4.66
N ARG A 227 8.27 -16.91 -4.93
CA ARG A 227 8.12 -18.26 -5.49
C ARG A 227 8.62 -18.33 -6.93
N ASN A 228 8.71 -17.19 -7.61
CA ASN A 228 9.29 -17.09 -8.93
C ASN A 228 10.83 -16.97 -8.84
N ARG A 229 11.56 -17.97 -9.32
CA ARG A 229 13.04 -18.04 -9.22
C ARG A 229 13.78 -16.84 -9.86
N PHE A 230 13.17 -16.14 -10.81
CA PHE A 230 13.79 -14.96 -11.43
C PHE A 230 13.67 -13.75 -10.50
N ILE A 231 12.46 -13.48 -9.97
CA ILE A 231 12.22 -12.40 -9.00
C ILE A 231 12.97 -12.68 -7.69
N ASP A 232 13.09 -13.93 -7.25
CA ASP A 232 13.80 -14.32 -6.02
C ASP A 232 15.32 -14.08 -6.07
N ARG A 233 15.90 -13.89 -7.26
CA ARG A 233 17.31 -13.50 -7.48
C ARG A 233 17.50 -12.01 -7.72
N HIS A 234 16.40 -11.29 -7.94
CA HIS A 234 16.34 -9.89 -8.35
C HIS A 234 15.23 -9.20 -7.57
N ALA A 235 15.27 -9.34 -6.24
CA ALA A 235 14.24 -8.86 -5.34
C ALA A 235 14.15 -7.33 -5.43
N PRO A 236 12.99 -6.75 -5.83
CA PRO A 236 12.95 -5.35 -6.25
C PRO A 236 13.38 -4.32 -5.19
N LEU A 237 13.20 -4.63 -3.90
CA LEU A 237 13.50 -3.70 -2.80
C LEU A 237 14.75 -4.10 -1.98
N GLU A 238 15.47 -5.15 -2.39
CA GLU A 238 16.67 -5.60 -1.67
C GLU A 238 17.80 -4.57 -1.77
N GLY A 239 18.49 -4.31 -0.66
CA GLY A 239 19.58 -3.32 -0.55
C GLY A 239 19.12 -1.86 -0.53
N GLY A 240 18.01 -1.52 -1.20
CA GLY A 240 17.47 -0.15 -1.23
C GLY A 240 16.53 0.20 -0.07
N TRP A 241 15.87 -0.78 0.56
CA TRP A 241 14.85 -0.54 1.58
C TRP A 241 15.10 -1.33 2.86
N LEU A 242 14.83 -0.69 4.00
CA LEU A 242 14.83 -1.34 5.31
C LEU A 242 13.73 -2.43 5.35
N PRO A 243 13.86 -3.46 6.21
CA PRO A 243 12.84 -4.50 6.35
C PRO A 243 11.47 -3.92 6.76
N PRO A 244 10.36 -4.64 6.49
CA PRO A 244 9.03 -4.11 6.75
C PRO A 244 8.80 -3.89 8.24
N GLN A 245 8.18 -2.75 8.55
CA GLN A 245 7.81 -2.31 9.90
C GLN A 245 6.30 -2.17 9.95
N LEU A 246 5.65 -2.73 10.97
CA LEU A 246 4.23 -2.50 11.18
C LEU A 246 3.99 -1.00 11.42
N TRP A 247 2.86 -0.49 10.93
CA TRP A 247 2.43 0.88 11.17
C TRP A 247 1.13 0.93 11.99
N THR A 248 1.02 1.87 12.93
CA THR A 248 -0.25 2.21 13.60
C THR A 248 -0.41 3.72 13.76
N PRO A 249 -1.65 4.27 13.80
CA PRO A 249 -1.88 5.70 13.99
C PRO A 249 -1.58 6.19 15.42
N LEU A 250 -1.62 5.28 16.40
CA LEU A 250 -1.30 5.52 17.81
C LEU A 250 -0.46 4.35 18.35
N PRO A 251 0.40 4.54 19.36
CA PRO A 251 1.22 3.46 19.93
C PRO A 251 0.33 2.40 20.57
N GLY A 252 0.55 1.12 20.26
CA GLY A 252 -0.26 0.02 20.81
C GLY A 252 -1.73 -0.06 20.34
N VAL A 253 -2.18 0.77 19.40
CA VAL A 253 -3.60 0.81 18.99
C VAL A 253 -3.86 0.15 17.63
N ALA A 254 -5.02 -0.48 17.52
CA ALA A 254 -5.74 -0.78 16.28
C ALA A 254 -4.90 -1.39 15.14
N VAL A 255 -4.24 -2.49 15.49
CA VAL A 255 -3.89 -3.56 14.56
C VAL A 255 -5.02 -3.84 13.55
N ARG A 256 -6.30 -3.92 13.97
CA ARG A 256 -7.45 -4.15 13.06
C ARG A 256 -8.19 -2.85 12.74
N GLY A 257 -8.56 -2.63 11.48
CA GLY A 257 -9.35 -1.44 11.09
C GLY A 257 -10.71 -1.30 11.78
N LYS A 258 -11.31 -2.38 12.29
CA LYS A 258 -12.53 -2.32 13.13
C LYS A 258 -12.30 -1.83 14.57
N THR A 259 -11.05 -1.89 15.05
CA THR A 259 -10.65 -1.37 16.37
C THR A 259 -10.10 0.05 16.28
N ARG A 260 -10.07 0.64 15.09
CA ARG A 260 -9.66 2.02 14.86
C ARG A 260 -10.84 2.96 15.20
N PRO A 261 -10.65 4.03 15.98
CA PRO A 261 -11.67 5.06 16.15
C PRO A 261 -12.01 5.69 14.78
N GLN A 262 -13.29 5.91 14.54
CA GLN A 262 -13.83 6.56 13.34
C GLN A 262 -14.70 7.74 13.75
N PRO A 263 -14.69 8.88 13.01
CA PRO A 263 -15.60 9.98 13.29
C PRO A 263 -17.07 9.49 13.27
N PRO A 264 -17.92 9.89 14.24
CA PRO A 264 -17.70 10.89 15.29
C PRO A 264 -17.31 10.32 16.68
N SER A 265 -16.73 9.12 16.77
CA SER A 265 -16.34 8.51 18.06
C SER A 265 -15.19 9.29 18.74
N PRO A 266 -15.10 9.36 20.08
CA PRO A 266 -14.01 10.06 20.77
C PRO A 266 -12.61 9.59 20.36
N TRP A 267 -11.63 10.51 20.43
CA TRP A 267 -10.23 10.20 20.09
C TRP A 267 -9.46 9.72 21.33
N PRO A 268 -8.88 8.49 21.31
CA PRO A 268 -8.23 7.88 22.47
C PRO A 268 -6.73 8.20 22.59
N GLY A 269 -6.19 9.06 21.72
CA GLY A 269 -4.79 9.45 21.75
C GLY A 269 -4.58 10.82 22.37
N GLU A 270 -3.39 11.04 22.93
CA GLU A 270 -2.94 12.37 23.38
C GLU A 270 -2.87 13.35 22.18
N GLY A 271 -2.88 14.67 22.47
CA GLY A 271 -2.85 15.73 21.45
C GLY A 271 -4.13 15.92 20.61
N GLY A 272 -5.06 14.96 20.62
CA GLY A 272 -6.29 15.01 19.82
C GLY A 272 -6.09 14.64 18.35
N ALA A 273 -7.17 14.77 17.57
CA ALA A 273 -7.16 14.49 16.14
C ALA A 273 -8.04 15.44 15.34
N TYR A 274 -7.59 15.77 14.14
CA TYR A 274 -8.39 16.47 13.14
C TYR A 274 -9.37 15.50 12.47
N ILE A 275 -10.61 15.94 12.30
CA ILE A 275 -11.58 15.29 11.42
C ILE A 275 -11.28 15.79 10.01
N VAL A 276 -10.85 14.89 9.14
CA VAL A 276 -10.56 15.19 7.73
C VAL A 276 -11.65 14.59 6.86
N ASN A 277 -12.40 15.47 6.17
CA ASN A 277 -13.37 15.07 5.16
C ASN A 277 -12.80 15.30 3.76
N PRO A 278 -12.86 14.29 2.87
CA PRO A 278 -12.52 14.47 1.47
C PRO A 278 -13.67 15.18 0.76
N LEU A 279 -13.52 16.48 0.54
CA LEU A 279 -14.52 17.31 -0.12
C LEU A 279 -14.47 17.11 -1.65
N PRO A 280 -15.61 17.02 -2.36
CA PRO A 280 -15.62 16.92 -3.81
C PRO A 280 -14.90 18.11 -4.46
N THR A 281 -13.86 17.83 -5.23
CA THR A 281 -13.21 18.80 -6.10
C THR A 281 -14.10 19.00 -7.34
N PRO A 282 -14.38 20.23 -7.81
CA PRO A 282 -15.14 20.44 -9.04
C PRO A 282 -14.43 19.83 -10.26
N GLY A 283 -14.99 18.76 -10.84
CA GLY A 283 -14.42 18.10 -12.02
C GLY A 283 -14.35 16.58 -11.91
N LYS A 284 -13.26 15.99 -12.44
CA LYS A 284 -12.96 14.54 -12.40
C LYS A 284 -11.82 14.19 -11.43
N ASP A 285 -11.37 15.18 -10.68
CA ASP A 285 -10.20 15.05 -9.81
C ASP A 285 -10.57 14.32 -8.53
N ALA A 286 -9.55 13.78 -7.84
CA ALA A 286 -9.76 13.20 -6.53
C ALA A 286 -10.31 14.27 -5.56
N PRO A 287 -11.23 13.91 -4.64
CA PRO A 287 -11.70 14.84 -3.63
C PRO A 287 -10.54 15.26 -2.72
N THR A 288 -10.50 16.55 -2.36
CA THR A 288 -9.43 17.13 -1.57
C THR A 288 -9.68 16.90 -0.08
N PRO A 289 -8.82 16.16 0.64
CA PRO A 289 -8.91 16.02 2.09
C PRO A 289 -8.81 17.39 2.77
N THR A 290 -9.84 17.76 3.51
CA THR A 290 -10.00 19.07 4.15
C THR A 290 -10.30 18.86 5.63
N VAL A 291 -9.62 19.59 6.51
CA VAL A 291 -9.94 19.60 7.94
C VAL A 291 -11.28 20.28 8.15
N VAL A 292 -12.25 19.58 8.74
CA VAL A 292 -13.61 20.10 9.03
C VAL A 292 -13.91 20.22 10.52
N GLY A 293 -12.99 19.78 11.38
CA GLY A 293 -13.15 19.84 12.82
C GLY A 293 -11.96 19.23 13.56
N TYR A 294 -12.01 19.30 14.88
CA TYR A 294 -11.01 18.77 15.79
C TYR A 294 -11.70 18.10 16.98
N VAL A 295 -11.17 16.97 17.42
CA VAL A 295 -11.61 16.25 18.61
C VAL A 295 -10.44 16.23 19.59
N PRO A 296 -10.60 16.79 20.81
CA PRO A 296 -9.55 16.77 21.82
C PRO A 296 -9.26 15.32 22.25
N GLY A 297 -8.01 15.08 22.61
CA GLY A 297 -7.58 13.77 23.11
C GLY A 297 -8.07 13.51 24.53
N GLU A 298 -8.51 12.29 24.80
CA GLU A 298 -8.69 11.82 26.16
C GLU A 298 -7.42 11.09 26.65
N LEU A 299 -6.90 11.48 27.82
CA LEU A 299 -5.84 10.76 28.53
C LEU A 299 -6.37 9.41 29.04
N ARG A 300 -6.47 8.43 28.15
CA ARG A 300 -6.76 7.03 28.50
C ARG A 300 -5.49 6.20 28.34
N PRO A 301 -5.11 5.39 29.35
CA PRO A 301 -4.06 4.41 29.17
C PRO A 301 -4.44 3.48 28.02
N ILE A 302 -3.67 3.52 26.93
CA ILE A 302 -3.84 2.58 25.83
C ILE A 302 -3.46 1.20 26.39
N ALA A 303 -4.46 0.33 26.54
CA ALA A 303 -4.23 -1.02 27.02
C ALA A 303 -3.21 -1.72 26.10
N PRO A 304 -2.13 -2.32 26.63
CA PRO A 304 -1.12 -2.98 25.81
C PRO A 304 -1.77 -4.10 25.00
N VAL A 305 -1.42 -4.21 23.71
CA VAL A 305 -1.93 -5.26 22.85
C VAL A 305 -1.49 -6.62 23.40
N GLU A 306 -2.46 -7.44 23.78
CA GLU A 306 -2.23 -8.83 24.20
C GLU A 306 -1.48 -9.59 23.08
N GLN A 307 -0.21 -9.89 23.32
CA GLN A 307 0.61 -10.67 22.38
C GLN A 307 0.18 -12.14 22.42
N ARG A 308 -0.74 -12.52 21.52
CA ARG A 308 -1.13 -13.93 21.37
C ARG A 308 -0.02 -14.73 20.70
N ALA A 309 0.26 -15.92 21.26
CA ALA A 309 1.24 -16.85 20.70
C ALA A 309 0.94 -17.17 19.23
N GLN A 310 1.94 -17.00 18.38
CA GLN A 310 1.79 -17.13 16.93
C GLN A 310 1.52 -18.59 16.51
N ARG A 311 0.67 -18.77 15.50
CA ARG A 311 0.55 -20.03 14.76
C ARG A 311 0.94 -19.78 13.31
N ILE A 312 2.06 -20.34 12.88
CA ILE A 312 2.49 -20.31 11.48
C ILE A 312 1.43 -21.06 10.65
N GLY A 313 0.77 -20.35 9.73
CA GLY A 313 -0.20 -20.92 8.82
C GLY A 313 0.47 -21.64 7.64
N LEU A 314 -0.27 -22.57 7.03
CA LEU A 314 0.17 -23.38 5.88
C LEU A 314 0.67 -22.56 4.67
N PHE A 315 0.33 -21.28 4.59
CA PHE A 315 0.70 -20.38 3.50
C PHE A 315 1.77 -19.36 3.87
N ASP A 316 2.18 -19.31 5.13
CA ASP A 316 3.19 -18.37 5.62
C ASP A 316 4.57 -18.90 5.26
N ARG A 317 5.43 -18.04 4.73
CA ARG A 317 6.76 -18.47 4.28
C ARG A 317 7.69 -18.49 5.48
N PRO A 318 8.32 -19.62 5.84
CA PRO A 318 9.38 -19.60 6.83
C PRO A 318 10.51 -18.71 6.31
N GLY A 319 10.78 -17.60 7.01
CA GLY A 319 11.87 -16.71 6.67
C GLY A 319 13.18 -17.47 6.65
N ARG A 320 14.05 -17.21 5.66
CA ARG A 320 15.45 -17.62 5.78
C ARG A 320 15.98 -16.91 7.03
N ARG A 321 16.44 -17.66 8.04
CA ARG A 321 17.34 -17.09 9.05
C ARG A 321 18.53 -16.53 8.25
N ARG A 322 18.67 -15.20 8.19
CA ARG A 322 19.92 -14.57 7.76
C ARG A 322 20.95 -15.03 8.78
N ARG A 323 21.95 -15.78 8.31
CA ARG A 323 23.18 -16.03 9.08
C ARG A 323 24.04 -14.78 8.98
#